data_AF-A0A2V6NZY7-F1
#
_entry.id   AF-A0A2V6NZY7-F1
#
_cell.length_a   1.000
_cell.length_b   1.000
_cell.length_c   1.000
_cell.angle_alpha   90.00
_cell.angle_beta   90.00
_cell.angle_gamma   90.00
#
_symmetry.space_group_name_H-M   'P 1'
#
loop_
_entity.id
_entity.type
_entity.pdbx_description
1 polymer ?
#
loop_
_entity_poly.entity_id
_entity_poly.type
_entity_poly.pdbx_seq_one_letter_code
_entity_poly.pdbx_strand_id
1 'polypeptide(L)'
;MTALRFCRLWLSPALLLGVAAHLYGAAPGGLLLAQLVVLAPCLALLGGPTEPAGDGSLLVAVLTVLATVLLLSANLLLIGDIASAFGAPRWHGVVIAAGCAFALTVWPWGEKWWLWLGPGALGLVWLVLAIIMHASGSGPVATWSDVASRSAVRFGAQSPWVVSGKLFATPGSLTFSEPHTLRAVTPDAFSVIVSDEDAPSVQEWRPAPGEAITLRPADRLTYPAGSRLIFEGGKRVPGAPSSGVAWADPTARAAAPVELIRFLGIAVTFLAGSFPLLRLSAPSTRAGAATALGLLLAGVGWAQGWAVYAGWAGPDLFLGTVQAGSLIQVPSRAIGEPWGRRLAGLLTVVLIALLAAMASGLRERIAALGGSGGALGRDVPRWVGVFGVAVVASLWPHDPWSVLVVALGVVASTLAPLAVASPAAPAPARALACGTGLAVFILVGLGARWIDGAVAESLATYPALLASPAAWIALRLARSRPA
;
A
#
# COMPACT_ATOMS: atom_id res chain seq x y z
N MET A 1 -1.61 -2.51 27.19
CA MET A 1 -2.88 -2.62 26.42
C MET A 1 -3.02 -1.50 25.39
N THR A 2 -2.86 -0.23 25.75
CA THR A 2 -2.95 0.93 24.83
C THR A 2 -1.95 0.87 23.67
N ALA A 3 -0.69 0.47 23.93
CA ALA A 3 0.31 0.24 22.88
C ALA A 3 -0.14 -0.77 21.81
N LEU A 4 -0.83 -1.83 22.22
CA LEU A 4 -1.34 -2.87 21.31
C LEU A 4 -2.51 -2.36 20.47
N ARG A 5 -3.35 -1.49 21.03
CA ARG A 5 -4.43 -0.82 20.27
C ARG A 5 -3.87 0.14 19.23
N PHE A 6 -2.86 0.91 19.63
CA PHE A 6 -2.14 1.83 18.75
C PHE A 6 -1.55 1.12 17.53
N CYS A 7 -0.84 0.01 17.74
CA CYS A 7 -0.20 -0.72 16.63
C CYS A 7 -1.20 -1.35 15.66
N ARG A 8 -2.38 -1.80 16.10
CA ARG A 8 -3.41 -2.38 15.20
C ARG A 8 -3.93 -1.40 14.17
N LEU A 9 -4.10 -0.14 14.58
CA LEU A 9 -4.62 0.90 13.70
C LEU A 9 -3.64 1.26 12.59
N TRP A 10 -2.35 0.98 12.79
CA TRP A 10 -1.30 1.35 11.85
C TRP A 10 -0.75 0.17 11.06
N LEU A 11 -0.34 -0.91 11.73
CA LEU A 11 0.28 -2.09 11.11
C LEU A 11 -0.77 -2.92 10.39
N SER A 12 -1.01 -2.55 9.13
CA SER A 12 -1.96 -3.21 8.24
C SER A 12 -1.24 -3.96 7.10
N PRO A 13 -1.88 -4.99 6.51
CA PRO A 13 -1.34 -5.70 5.35
C PRO A 13 -0.90 -4.79 4.20
N ALA A 14 -1.75 -3.83 3.81
CA ALA A 14 -1.48 -2.91 2.70
C ALA A 14 -0.29 -2.00 2.99
N LEU A 15 -0.11 -1.59 4.24
CA LEU A 15 1.05 -0.81 4.64
C LEU A 15 2.33 -1.65 4.60
N LEU A 16 2.33 -2.85 5.19
CA LEU A 16 3.53 -3.70 5.29
C LEU A 16 4.01 -4.17 3.92
N LEU A 17 3.12 -4.77 3.12
CA LEU A 17 3.47 -5.23 1.77
C LEU A 17 3.64 -4.07 0.79
N GLY A 18 2.91 -2.96 0.97
CA GLY A 18 3.09 -1.75 0.16
C GLY A 18 4.47 -1.12 0.37
N VAL A 19 4.92 -0.98 1.61
CA VAL A 19 6.28 -0.52 1.93
C VAL A 19 7.32 -1.50 1.38
N ALA A 20 7.12 -2.82 1.57
CA ALA A 20 8.01 -3.82 1.00
C ALA A 20 8.07 -3.73 -0.53
N ALA A 21 6.95 -3.47 -1.19
CA ALA A 21 6.87 -3.29 -2.65
C ALA A 21 7.54 -2.00 -3.12
N HIS A 22 7.41 -0.90 -2.40
CA HIS A 22 8.08 0.36 -2.74
C HIS A 22 9.59 0.30 -2.48
N LEU A 23 9.99 -0.38 -1.39
CA LEU A 23 11.38 -0.70 -1.14
C LEU A 23 11.90 -1.58 -2.27
N TYR A 24 11.27 -2.72 -2.53
CA TYR A 24 11.70 -3.65 -3.58
C TYR A 24 11.74 -2.99 -4.96
N GLY A 25 10.66 -2.30 -5.35
CA GLY A 25 10.52 -1.51 -6.58
C GLY A 25 11.55 -0.39 -6.72
N ALA A 26 12.26 -0.07 -5.64
CA ALA A 26 13.40 0.81 -5.59
C ALA A 26 13.13 2.22 -6.12
N ALA A 27 11.89 2.70 -5.94
CA ALA A 27 11.60 4.11 -6.14
C ALA A 27 12.49 4.96 -5.21
N PRO A 28 13.02 6.12 -5.66
CA PRO A 28 13.83 7.02 -4.84
C PRO A 28 13.21 7.34 -3.46
N GLY A 29 11.87 7.29 -3.36
CA GLY A 29 11.11 7.50 -2.14
C GLY A 29 10.92 6.29 -1.22
N GLY A 30 11.38 5.08 -1.55
CA GLY A 30 11.07 3.85 -0.79
C GLY A 30 11.65 3.82 0.64
N LEU A 31 12.93 4.15 0.80
CA LEU A 31 13.57 4.25 2.13
C LEU A 31 12.97 5.37 2.97
N LEU A 32 12.67 6.48 2.31
CA LEU A 32 12.05 7.64 2.92
C LEU A 32 10.63 7.33 3.40
N LEU A 33 9.86 6.63 2.58
CA LEU A 33 8.54 6.11 2.93
C LEU A 33 8.62 5.19 4.15
N ALA A 34 9.59 4.26 4.19
CA ALA A 34 9.80 3.39 5.35
C ALA A 34 10.07 4.21 6.63
N GLN A 35 10.85 5.29 6.54
CA GLN A 35 11.08 6.21 7.66
C GLN A 35 9.81 6.97 8.04
N LEU A 36 9.06 7.51 7.08
CA LEU A 36 7.79 8.21 7.32
C LEU A 36 6.78 7.30 8.02
N VAL A 37 6.74 6.02 7.68
CA VAL A 37 5.86 5.03 8.32
C VAL A 37 6.19 4.83 9.81
N VAL A 38 7.44 5.07 10.23
CA VAL A 38 7.83 5.08 11.66
C VAL A 38 7.60 6.45 12.29
N LEU A 39 7.97 7.53 11.59
CA LEU A 39 7.89 8.90 12.10
C LEU A 39 6.44 9.35 12.33
N ALA A 40 5.51 8.94 11.48
CA ALA A 40 4.12 9.37 11.55
C ALA A 40 3.43 8.96 12.88
N PRO A 41 3.55 7.69 13.33
CA PRO A 41 3.15 7.30 14.68
C PRO A 41 3.90 8.02 15.80
N CYS A 42 5.20 8.32 15.64
CA CYS A 42 5.98 9.03 16.66
C CYS A 42 5.40 10.41 16.97
N LEU A 43 4.88 11.13 15.96
CA LEU A 43 4.19 12.41 16.18
C LEU A 43 2.93 12.23 17.04
N ALA A 44 2.16 11.16 16.81
CA ALA A 44 0.99 10.84 17.61
C ALA A 44 1.36 10.47 19.07
N LEU A 45 2.49 9.78 19.27
CA LEU A 45 3.02 9.47 20.61
C LEU A 45 3.46 10.74 21.36
N LEU A 46 4.10 11.68 20.66
CA LEU A 46 4.54 12.97 21.24
C LEU A 46 3.34 13.88 21.57
N GLY A 47 2.29 13.87 20.75
CA GLY A 47 1.12 14.72 20.92
C GLY A 47 0.19 14.33 22.08
N GLY A 48 0.38 13.13 22.65
CA GLY A 48 -0.40 12.57 23.75
C GLY A 48 -1.88 12.31 23.42
N PRO A 49 -2.57 11.48 24.23
CA PRO A 49 -4.01 11.30 24.10
C PRO A 49 -4.74 12.61 24.41
N THR A 50 -5.72 12.98 23.59
CA THR A 50 -6.60 14.13 23.82
C THR A 50 -8.04 13.64 23.88
N GLU A 51 -8.81 14.10 24.86
CA GLU A 51 -10.22 13.76 24.93
C GLU A 51 -10.99 14.38 23.75
N PRO A 52 -11.91 13.64 23.12
CA PRO A 52 -12.77 14.20 22.10
C PRO A 52 -13.63 15.30 22.73
N ALA A 53 -13.61 16.51 22.16
CA ALA A 53 -14.50 17.59 22.57
C ALA A 53 -15.95 17.12 22.42
N GLY A 54 -16.74 17.22 23.51
CA GLY A 54 -18.05 16.58 23.69
C GLY A 54 -19.16 16.90 22.69
N ASP A 55 -18.93 17.83 21.74
CA ASP A 55 -19.89 18.13 20.66
C ASP A 55 -19.41 17.53 19.33
N GLY A 56 -20.01 16.39 18.99
CA GLY A 56 -19.73 15.63 17.78
C GLY A 56 -20.28 16.31 16.52
N SER A 57 -19.39 16.82 15.66
CA SER A 57 -19.78 17.26 14.32
C SER A 57 -20.11 16.05 13.43
N LEU A 58 -21.32 16.00 12.86
CA LEU A 58 -21.76 14.96 11.93
C LEU A 58 -20.75 14.77 10.78
N LEU A 59 -20.18 15.86 10.27
CA LEU A 59 -19.20 15.82 9.18
C LEU A 59 -17.93 15.08 9.59
N VAL A 60 -17.44 15.28 10.83
CA VAL A 60 -16.27 14.56 11.35
C VAL A 60 -16.55 13.07 11.47
N ALA A 61 -17.77 12.70 11.88
CA ALA A 61 -18.18 11.31 11.92
C ALA A 61 -18.23 10.68 10.52
N VAL A 62 -18.87 11.35 9.54
CA VAL A 62 -18.93 10.88 8.14
C VAL A 62 -17.52 10.72 7.55
N LEU A 63 -16.62 11.68 7.78
CA LEU A 63 -15.25 11.61 7.28
C LEU A 63 -14.43 10.49 7.94
N THR A 64 -14.67 10.22 9.23
CA THR A 64 -14.04 9.09 9.93
C THR A 64 -14.54 7.75 9.39
N VAL A 65 -15.84 7.65 9.07
CA VAL A 65 -16.42 6.46 8.42
C VAL A 65 -15.85 6.31 7.00
N LEU A 66 -15.77 7.38 6.21
CA LEU A 66 -15.17 7.36 4.87
C LEU A 66 -13.72 6.89 4.91
N ALA A 67 -12.90 7.44 5.82
CA ALA A 67 -11.52 7.01 6.02
C ALA A 67 -11.45 5.51 6.39
N THR A 68 -12.35 5.05 7.28
CA THR A 68 -12.43 3.64 7.66
C THR A 68 -12.75 2.74 6.47
N VAL A 69 -13.73 3.11 5.65
CA VAL A 69 -14.09 2.38 4.43
C VAL A 69 -12.89 2.28 3.50
N LEU A 70 -12.21 3.40 3.20
CA LEU A 70 -11.06 3.41 2.30
C LEU A 70 -9.89 2.56 2.83
N LEU A 71 -9.60 2.64 4.14
CA LEU A 71 -8.57 1.83 4.79
C LEU A 71 -8.90 0.33 4.73
N LEU A 72 -10.15 -0.05 4.97
CA LEU A 72 -10.59 -1.45 4.82
C LEU A 72 -10.48 -1.88 3.35
N SER A 73 -10.94 -1.05 2.41
CA SER A 73 -10.90 -1.35 0.98
C SER A 73 -9.49 -1.56 0.45
N ALA A 74 -8.52 -0.73 0.88
CA ALA A 74 -7.11 -0.91 0.50
C ALA A 74 -6.58 -2.30 0.91
N ASN A 75 -6.88 -2.74 2.13
CA ASN A 75 -6.44 -4.04 2.61
C ASN A 75 -7.19 -5.21 1.96
N LEU A 76 -8.48 -5.06 1.68
CA LEU A 76 -9.27 -6.07 0.97
C LEU A 76 -8.80 -6.23 -0.48
N LEU A 77 -8.51 -5.13 -1.18
CA LEU A 77 -7.94 -5.14 -2.53
C LEU A 77 -6.63 -5.93 -2.56
N LEU A 78 -5.74 -5.71 -1.58
CA LEU A 78 -4.49 -6.45 -1.46
C LEU A 78 -4.70 -7.95 -1.29
N ILE A 79 -5.62 -8.37 -0.41
CA ILE A 79 -5.91 -9.80 -0.24
C ILE A 79 -6.55 -10.39 -1.51
N GLY A 80 -7.35 -9.60 -2.23
CA GLY A 80 -7.83 -9.95 -3.57
C GLY A 80 -6.68 -10.20 -4.55
N ASP A 81 -5.68 -9.33 -4.59
CA ASP A 81 -4.48 -9.49 -5.43
C ASP A 81 -3.70 -10.76 -5.06
N ILE A 82 -3.56 -11.02 -3.77
CA ILE A 82 -2.93 -12.24 -3.25
C ILE A 82 -3.71 -13.49 -3.72
N ALA A 83 -5.05 -13.47 -3.68
CA ALA A 83 -5.86 -14.59 -4.18
C ALA A 83 -5.59 -14.86 -5.68
N SER A 84 -5.45 -13.81 -6.49
CA SER A 84 -5.07 -13.94 -7.90
C SER A 84 -3.68 -14.55 -8.09
N ALA A 85 -2.75 -14.25 -7.16
CA ALA A 85 -1.41 -14.84 -7.15
C ALA A 85 -1.43 -16.36 -6.89
N PHE A 86 -2.47 -16.89 -6.25
CA PHE A 86 -2.74 -18.32 -6.07
C PHE A 86 -3.62 -18.93 -7.18
N GLY A 87 -3.99 -18.15 -8.20
CA GLY A 87 -4.85 -18.60 -9.30
C GLY A 87 -6.36 -18.57 -8.98
N ALA A 88 -6.78 -18.00 -7.84
CA ALA A 88 -8.19 -17.82 -7.51
C ALA A 88 -8.70 -16.47 -8.03
N PRO A 89 -9.99 -16.35 -8.42
CA PRO A 89 -10.55 -15.06 -8.80
C PRO A 89 -10.47 -14.04 -7.65
N ARG A 90 -10.12 -12.81 -7.97
CA ARG A 90 -9.83 -11.70 -7.04
C ARG A 90 -10.94 -11.49 -5.99
N TRP A 91 -12.20 -11.58 -6.42
CA TRP A 91 -13.36 -11.39 -5.55
C TRP A 91 -13.48 -12.46 -4.44
N HIS A 92 -12.98 -13.70 -4.64
CA HIS A 92 -12.96 -14.71 -3.59
C HIS A 92 -12.09 -14.26 -2.42
N GLY A 93 -10.90 -13.70 -2.70
CA GLY A 93 -10.00 -13.16 -1.68
C GLY A 93 -10.66 -12.05 -0.89
N VAL A 94 -11.33 -11.12 -1.58
CA VAL A 94 -12.07 -10.01 -0.95
C VAL A 94 -13.17 -10.53 -0.02
N VAL A 95 -14.04 -11.42 -0.51
CA VAL A 95 -15.19 -11.94 0.26
C VAL A 95 -14.73 -12.76 1.45
N ILE A 96 -13.74 -13.64 1.29
CA ILE A 96 -13.19 -14.46 2.39
C ILE A 96 -12.55 -13.54 3.44
N ALA A 97 -11.69 -12.61 3.02
CA ALA A 97 -11.02 -11.69 3.95
C ALA A 97 -12.02 -10.82 4.71
N ALA A 98 -13.03 -10.28 4.02
CA ALA A 98 -14.08 -9.48 4.63
C ALA A 98 -14.93 -10.31 5.59
N GLY A 99 -15.36 -11.51 5.20
CA GLY A 99 -16.13 -12.42 6.04
C GLY A 99 -15.37 -12.82 7.31
N CYS A 100 -14.10 -13.22 7.18
CA CYS A 100 -13.24 -13.54 8.32
C CYS A 100 -13.02 -12.32 9.23
N ALA A 101 -12.63 -11.18 8.68
CA ALA A 101 -12.38 -9.97 9.46
C ALA A 101 -13.66 -9.49 10.17
N PHE A 102 -14.80 -9.48 9.48
CA PHE A 102 -16.08 -9.13 10.06
C PHE A 102 -16.47 -10.08 11.19
N ALA A 103 -16.45 -11.40 10.95
CA ALA A 103 -16.79 -12.41 11.95
C ALA A 103 -15.92 -12.28 13.21
N LEU A 104 -14.61 -12.08 13.03
CA LEU A 104 -13.68 -11.88 14.15
C LEU A 104 -13.96 -10.56 14.90
N THR A 105 -14.31 -9.48 14.20
CA THR A 105 -14.64 -8.20 14.86
C THR A 105 -15.95 -8.22 15.65
N VAL A 106 -16.92 -9.07 15.27
CA VAL A 106 -18.23 -9.19 15.95
C VAL A 106 -18.22 -10.25 17.06
N TRP A 107 -17.18 -11.09 17.10
CA TRP A 107 -17.07 -12.19 18.05
C TRP A 107 -17.01 -11.73 19.52
N PRO A 108 -17.95 -12.14 20.39
CA PRO A 108 -18.10 -11.61 21.74
C PRO A 108 -17.00 -12.04 22.72
N TRP A 109 -16.34 -13.18 22.50
CA TRP A 109 -15.27 -13.68 23.38
C TRP A 109 -13.86 -13.21 22.99
N GLY A 110 -13.77 -12.31 22.01
CA GLY A 110 -12.51 -11.93 21.39
C GLY A 110 -11.72 -10.85 22.12
N GLU A 111 -12.32 -10.02 22.99
CA GLU A 111 -11.71 -8.75 23.43
C GLU A 111 -10.30 -8.88 24.04
N LYS A 112 -10.04 -9.93 24.82
CA LYS A 112 -8.71 -10.18 25.41
C LYS A 112 -7.73 -10.82 24.42
N TRP A 113 -8.19 -11.74 23.58
CA TRP A 113 -7.36 -12.44 22.59
C TRP A 113 -6.98 -11.54 21.43
N TRP A 114 -7.89 -10.63 21.06
CA TRP A 114 -7.67 -9.66 20.02
C TRP A 114 -6.41 -8.88 20.31
N LEU A 115 -6.14 -8.46 21.56
CA LEU A 115 -4.94 -7.71 21.96
C LEU A 115 -3.62 -8.37 21.52
N TRP A 116 -3.60 -9.69 21.37
CA TRP A 116 -2.42 -10.45 20.98
C TRP A 116 -2.35 -10.80 19.49
N LEU A 117 -3.45 -10.66 18.73
CA LEU A 117 -3.45 -10.92 17.27
C LEU A 117 -2.39 -10.11 16.54
N GLY A 118 -2.27 -8.80 16.82
CA GLY A 118 -1.30 -7.93 16.15
C GLY A 118 0.16 -8.36 16.35
N PRO A 119 0.66 -8.41 17.60
CA PRO A 119 2.01 -8.89 17.88
C PRO A 119 2.26 -10.33 17.46
N GLY A 120 1.28 -11.23 17.66
CA GLY A 120 1.38 -12.63 17.25
C GLY A 120 1.52 -12.78 15.73
N ALA A 121 0.70 -12.05 14.98
CA ALA A 121 0.80 -11.99 13.52
C ALA A 121 2.14 -11.40 13.08
N LEU A 122 2.60 -10.32 13.73
CA LEU A 122 3.91 -9.73 13.45
C LEU A 122 5.07 -10.71 13.72
N GLY A 123 5.00 -11.44 14.84
CA GLY A 123 5.97 -12.49 15.14
C GLY A 123 5.95 -13.62 14.11
N LEU A 124 4.77 -13.97 13.59
CA LEU A 124 4.62 -15.02 12.60
C LEU A 124 5.13 -14.60 11.20
N VAL A 125 4.94 -13.35 10.77
CA VAL A 125 5.58 -12.86 9.52
C VAL A 125 7.10 -12.83 9.64
N TRP A 126 7.63 -12.48 10.82
CA TRP A 126 9.07 -12.58 11.11
C TRP A 126 9.56 -14.02 11.11
N LEU A 127 8.78 -14.97 11.64
CA LEU A 127 9.12 -16.39 11.60
C LEU A 127 9.23 -16.88 10.16
N VAL A 128 8.29 -16.52 9.28
CA VAL A 128 8.37 -16.86 7.85
C VAL A 128 9.63 -16.28 7.21
N LEU A 129 9.94 -15.01 7.51
CA LEU A 129 11.18 -14.38 7.03
C LEU A 129 12.42 -15.12 7.55
N ALA A 130 12.47 -15.47 8.84
CA ALA A 130 13.58 -16.22 9.43
C ALA A 130 13.78 -17.60 8.80
N ILE A 131 12.68 -18.30 8.44
CA ILE A 131 12.75 -19.57 7.70
C ILE A 131 13.38 -19.35 6.32
N ILE A 132 13.02 -18.28 5.60
CA ILE A 132 13.63 -17.93 4.31
C ILE A 132 15.11 -17.59 4.47
N MET A 133 15.47 -16.80 5.48
CA MET A 133 16.85 -16.45 5.79
C MET A 133 17.70 -17.69 6.08
N HIS A 134 17.13 -18.66 6.82
CA HIS A 134 17.80 -19.91 7.10
C HIS A 134 17.97 -20.75 5.83
N ALA A 135 16.92 -20.85 5.01
CA ALA A 135 16.95 -21.60 3.75
C ALA A 135 17.90 -21.01 2.71
N SER A 136 18.11 -19.69 2.70
CA SER A 136 19.05 -19.04 1.78
C SER A 136 20.53 -19.26 2.15
N GLY A 137 20.81 -19.76 3.36
CA GLY A 137 22.19 -19.93 3.86
C GLY A 137 22.96 -18.62 4.04
N SER A 138 22.30 -17.46 3.90
CA SER A 138 22.92 -16.14 3.90
C SER A 138 22.16 -15.18 4.80
N GLY A 139 22.89 -14.47 5.66
CA GLY A 139 22.32 -13.41 6.49
C GLY A 139 21.78 -12.24 5.68
N PRO A 140 21.03 -11.32 6.32
CA PRO A 140 20.32 -10.26 5.62
C PRO A 140 21.28 -9.24 5.01
N VAL A 141 22.41 -8.95 5.67
CA VAL A 141 23.45 -8.03 5.17
C VAL A 141 24.17 -8.60 3.96
N ALA A 142 24.52 -9.90 3.98
CA ALA A 142 25.16 -10.57 2.85
C ALA A 142 24.21 -10.65 1.65
N THR A 143 22.95 -10.99 1.88
CA THR A 143 21.91 -11.02 0.84
C THR A 143 21.67 -9.63 0.26
N TRP A 144 21.63 -8.59 1.10
CA TRP A 144 21.52 -7.22 0.65
C TRP A 144 22.72 -6.80 -0.20
N SER A 145 23.95 -7.12 0.24
CA SER A 145 25.17 -6.83 -0.51
C SER A 145 25.17 -7.53 -1.88
N ASP A 146 24.75 -8.80 -1.94
CA ASP A 146 24.62 -9.54 -3.20
C ASP A 146 23.63 -8.84 -4.13
N VAL A 147 22.40 -8.59 -3.66
CA VAL A 147 21.36 -7.93 -4.46
C VAL A 147 21.76 -6.53 -4.92
N ALA A 148 22.41 -5.75 -4.05
CA ALA A 148 22.87 -4.39 -4.35
C ALA A 148 24.05 -4.37 -5.35
N SER A 149 24.87 -5.43 -5.39
CA SER A 149 25.99 -5.54 -6.33
C SER A 149 25.57 -5.93 -7.75
N ARG A 150 24.31 -6.35 -7.96
CA ARG A 150 23.80 -6.74 -9.27
C ARG A 150 23.65 -5.51 -10.17
N SER A 151 24.39 -5.48 -11.28
CA SER A 151 24.34 -4.40 -12.27
C SER A 151 23.05 -4.36 -13.10
N ALA A 152 22.22 -5.41 -13.02
CA ALA A 152 20.93 -5.49 -13.69
C ALA A 152 20.01 -6.53 -13.02
N VAL A 153 18.69 -6.27 -13.03
CA VAL A 153 17.68 -7.27 -12.67
C VAL A 153 17.37 -8.10 -13.91
N ARG A 154 17.65 -9.41 -13.86
CA ARG A 154 17.51 -10.33 -15.00
C ARG A 154 16.59 -11.50 -14.66
N PHE A 155 15.95 -12.06 -15.67
CA PHE A 155 15.19 -13.30 -15.54
C PHE A 155 16.14 -14.45 -15.22
N GLY A 156 15.90 -15.10 -14.09
CA GLY A 156 16.57 -16.36 -13.77
C GLY A 156 16.15 -17.47 -14.73
N ALA A 157 17.05 -18.42 -15.00
CA ALA A 157 16.80 -19.55 -15.90
C ALA A 157 15.60 -20.42 -15.48
N GLN A 158 15.30 -20.46 -14.18
CA GLN A 158 14.17 -21.21 -13.61
C GLN A 158 12.91 -20.35 -13.40
N SER A 159 12.89 -19.11 -13.89
CA SER A 159 11.70 -18.26 -13.73
C SER A 159 10.52 -18.89 -14.49
N PRO A 160 9.31 -18.93 -13.89
CA PRO A 160 8.10 -19.37 -14.59
C PRO A 160 7.83 -18.58 -15.87
N TRP A 161 8.26 -17.31 -15.94
CA TRP A 161 8.16 -16.49 -17.14
C TRP A 161 9.05 -16.95 -18.29
N VAL A 162 10.12 -17.70 -18.00
CA VAL A 162 11.07 -18.23 -19.00
C VAL A 162 10.74 -19.68 -19.35
N VAL A 163 10.38 -20.49 -18.36
CA VAL A 163 10.21 -21.93 -18.56
C VAL A 163 8.84 -22.28 -19.15
N SER A 164 7.76 -21.78 -18.54
CA SER A 164 6.39 -22.22 -18.86
C SER A 164 5.48 -21.10 -19.36
N GLY A 165 5.90 -19.85 -19.21
CA GLY A 165 5.10 -18.66 -19.51
C GLY A 165 4.01 -18.46 -18.47
N LYS A 166 4.05 -17.32 -17.78
CA LYS A 166 3.04 -16.96 -16.77
C LYS A 166 1.98 -16.06 -17.37
N LEU A 167 0.82 -16.04 -16.72
CA LEU A 167 -0.33 -15.23 -17.11
C LEU A 167 -0.23 -13.82 -16.53
N PHE A 168 -0.48 -12.82 -17.37
CA PHE A 168 -0.68 -11.44 -16.95
C PHE A 168 -2.09 -11.28 -16.39
N ALA A 169 -2.22 -11.07 -15.08
CA ALA A 169 -3.52 -10.98 -14.43
C ALA A 169 -4.28 -9.68 -14.77
N THR A 170 -3.55 -8.63 -15.12
CA THR A 170 -4.07 -7.30 -15.46
C THR A 170 -3.52 -6.87 -16.81
N PRO A 171 -4.24 -6.04 -17.57
CA PRO A 171 -3.67 -5.46 -18.79
C PRO A 171 -2.56 -4.47 -18.42
N GLY A 172 -1.60 -4.25 -19.31
CA GLY A 172 -0.51 -3.32 -19.05
C GLY A 172 0.40 -3.13 -20.25
N SER A 173 1.50 -2.42 -20.03
CA SER A 173 2.54 -2.20 -21.03
C SER A 173 3.92 -2.50 -20.46
N LEU A 174 4.78 -3.17 -21.23
CA LEU A 174 6.19 -3.36 -20.92
C LEU A 174 7.03 -2.50 -21.84
N THR A 175 8.08 -1.88 -21.30
CA THR A 175 9.11 -1.19 -22.09
C THR A 175 10.40 -1.99 -22.03
N PHE A 176 11.02 -2.22 -23.17
CA PHE A 176 12.24 -3.02 -23.29
C PHE A 176 13.47 -2.12 -23.35
N SER A 177 14.49 -2.42 -22.56
CA SER A 177 15.77 -1.70 -22.55
C SER A 177 16.86 -2.39 -23.36
N GLU A 178 16.65 -3.66 -23.72
CA GLU A 178 17.55 -4.47 -24.54
C GLU A 178 16.73 -5.36 -25.48
N PRO A 179 17.34 -5.91 -26.55
CA PRO A 179 16.64 -6.79 -27.46
C PRO A 179 16.14 -8.06 -26.75
N HIS A 180 14.85 -8.35 -26.88
CA HIS A 180 14.17 -9.45 -26.20
C HIS A 180 13.36 -10.28 -27.18
N THR A 181 13.57 -11.60 -27.18
CA THR A 181 12.71 -12.52 -27.92
C THR A 181 11.57 -12.99 -27.01
N LEU A 182 10.33 -12.76 -27.42
CA LEU A 182 9.14 -13.18 -26.71
C LEU A 182 8.41 -14.24 -27.51
N ARG A 183 7.87 -15.25 -26.83
CA ARG A 183 7.09 -16.31 -27.46
C ARG A 183 5.69 -16.35 -26.87
N ALA A 184 4.68 -16.31 -27.72
CA ALA A 184 3.29 -16.38 -27.29
C ALA A 184 2.92 -17.79 -26.84
N VAL A 185 2.19 -17.92 -25.73
CA VAL A 185 1.60 -19.19 -25.30
C VAL A 185 0.10 -19.23 -25.62
N THR A 186 -0.56 -18.06 -25.59
CA THR A 186 -1.97 -17.89 -25.94
C THR A 186 -2.10 -17.07 -27.24
N PRO A 187 -3.15 -17.31 -28.05
CA PRO A 187 -3.36 -16.63 -29.33
C PRO A 187 -3.99 -15.23 -29.18
N ASP A 188 -3.53 -14.45 -28.20
CA ASP A 188 -4.09 -13.12 -27.90
C ASP A 188 -3.54 -12.04 -28.83
N ALA A 189 -4.27 -10.94 -29.01
CA ALA A 189 -3.77 -9.77 -29.74
C ALA A 189 -2.94 -8.89 -28.81
N PHE A 190 -1.71 -8.58 -29.22
CA PHE A 190 -0.81 -7.66 -28.54
C PHE A 190 -0.62 -6.41 -29.40
N SER A 191 -0.39 -5.27 -28.77
CA SER A 191 -0.02 -4.04 -29.50
C SER A 191 1.45 -3.73 -29.23
N VAL A 192 2.26 -3.72 -30.27
CA VAL A 192 3.66 -3.33 -30.23
C VAL A 192 3.76 -1.90 -30.69
N ILE A 193 4.22 -1.01 -29.82
CA ILE A 193 4.54 0.37 -30.17
C ILE A 193 6.03 0.39 -30.48
N VAL A 194 6.35 0.51 -31.77
CA VAL A 194 7.72 0.61 -32.26
C VAL A 194 8.15 2.07 -32.13
N SER A 195 9.18 2.29 -31.34
CA SER A 195 9.74 3.63 -31.14
C SER A 195 10.73 3.92 -32.27
N ASP A 196 10.24 4.40 -33.42
CA ASP A 196 11.09 4.95 -34.51
C ASP A 196 11.40 6.44 -34.27
N GLU A 197 12.54 6.91 -34.81
CA GLU A 197 13.08 8.26 -34.58
C GLU A 197 12.15 9.40 -35.06
N ASP A 198 11.27 9.15 -36.03
CA ASP A 198 10.41 10.18 -36.64
C ASP A 198 8.96 10.18 -36.12
N ALA A 199 8.39 9.01 -35.78
CA ALA A 199 7.06 8.87 -35.16
C ALA A 199 6.83 7.47 -34.58
N PRO A 200 6.21 7.32 -33.38
CA PRO A 200 5.88 6.00 -32.85
C PRO A 200 4.81 5.34 -33.72
N SER A 201 5.11 4.15 -34.27
CA SER A 201 4.15 3.36 -35.03
C SER A 201 3.57 2.24 -34.16
N VAL A 202 2.24 2.05 -34.22
CA VAL A 202 1.57 0.97 -33.48
C VAL A 202 1.33 -0.18 -34.43
N GLN A 203 2.02 -1.29 -34.20
CA GLN A 203 1.85 -2.55 -34.92
C GLN A 203 1.06 -3.53 -34.05
N GLU A 204 -0.04 -4.06 -34.59
CA GLU A 204 -0.77 -5.14 -33.92
C GLU A 204 -0.11 -6.49 -34.23
N TRP A 205 0.24 -7.23 -33.19
CA TRP A 205 0.81 -8.58 -33.27
C TRP A 205 -0.24 -9.60 -32.79
N ARG A 206 -0.66 -10.51 -33.69
CA ARG A 206 -1.65 -11.57 -33.40
C ARG A 206 -1.01 -12.94 -33.56
N PRO A 207 -0.17 -13.37 -32.60
CA PRO A 207 0.58 -14.60 -32.71
C PRO A 207 -0.27 -15.86 -32.67
N ALA A 208 0.14 -16.87 -33.44
CA ALA A 208 -0.22 -18.24 -33.15
C ALA A 208 0.52 -18.73 -31.88
N PRO A 209 -0.02 -19.72 -31.14
CA PRO A 209 0.67 -20.30 -30.00
C PRO A 209 2.05 -20.84 -30.41
N GLY A 210 3.09 -20.38 -29.73
CA GLY A 210 4.48 -20.72 -30.01
C GLY A 210 5.18 -19.82 -31.04
N GLU A 211 4.48 -18.87 -31.66
CA GLU A 211 5.08 -17.83 -32.49
C GLU A 211 5.89 -16.85 -31.63
N ALA A 212 7.00 -16.36 -32.19
CA ALA A 212 7.90 -15.47 -31.49
C ALA A 212 8.03 -14.11 -32.19
N ILE A 213 8.22 -13.07 -31.38
CA ILE A 213 8.54 -11.72 -31.84
C ILE A 213 9.80 -11.23 -31.14
N THR A 214 10.66 -10.52 -31.88
CA THR A 214 11.85 -9.89 -31.31
C THR A 214 11.59 -8.40 -31.18
N LEU A 215 11.63 -7.90 -29.96
CA LEU A 215 11.46 -6.48 -29.65
C LEU A 215 12.82 -5.80 -29.53
N ARG A 216 12.90 -4.56 -30.03
CA ARG A 216 14.09 -3.71 -29.96
C ARG A 216 14.11 -2.92 -28.65
N PRO A 217 15.26 -2.35 -28.28
CA PRO A 217 15.31 -1.36 -27.21
C PRO A 217 14.35 -0.20 -27.49
N ALA A 218 13.68 0.30 -26.45
CA ALA A 218 12.65 1.33 -26.47
C ALA A 218 11.28 0.93 -27.07
N ASP A 219 11.14 -0.27 -27.64
CA ASP A 219 9.81 -0.78 -28.02
C ASP A 219 8.94 -0.99 -26.78
N ARG A 220 7.63 -0.75 -26.93
CA ARG A 220 6.64 -1.05 -25.90
C ARG A 220 5.71 -2.15 -26.34
N LEU A 221 5.47 -3.13 -25.47
CA LEU A 221 4.47 -4.16 -25.67
C LEU A 221 3.29 -3.93 -24.75
N THR A 222 2.13 -3.60 -25.31
CA THR A 222 0.86 -3.58 -24.61
C THR A 222 0.22 -4.97 -24.69
N TYR A 223 -0.20 -5.50 -23.55
CA TYR A 223 -0.76 -6.83 -23.42
C TYR A 223 -2.13 -6.80 -22.73
N PRO A 224 -3.09 -7.63 -23.18
CA PRO A 224 -4.37 -7.77 -22.52
C PRO A 224 -4.24 -8.62 -21.24
N ALA A 225 -5.18 -8.46 -20.32
CA ALA A 225 -5.31 -9.38 -19.19
C ALA A 225 -5.61 -10.80 -19.69
N GLY A 226 -5.06 -11.80 -19.03
CA GLY A 226 -5.20 -13.21 -19.41
C GLY A 226 -4.12 -13.72 -20.35
N SER A 227 -3.33 -12.83 -20.97
CA SER A 227 -2.28 -13.22 -21.91
C SER A 227 -1.13 -13.96 -21.25
N ARG A 228 -0.52 -14.90 -21.98
CA ARG A 228 0.64 -15.67 -21.51
C ARG A 228 1.79 -15.56 -22.51
N LEU A 229 2.94 -15.11 -22.00
CA LEU A 229 4.18 -14.96 -22.77
C LEU A 229 5.32 -15.71 -22.09
N ILE A 230 6.21 -16.26 -22.91
CA ILE A 230 7.50 -16.78 -22.52
C ILE A 230 8.57 -15.75 -22.88
N PHE A 231 9.38 -15.38 -21.90
CA PHE A 231 10.51 -14.48 -22.04
C PHE A 231 11.80 -15.26 -22.25
N GLU A 232 12.74 -14.66 -22.97
CA GLU A 232 14.11 -15.18 -23.06
C GLU A 232 14.83 -15.10 -21.69
N GLY A 233 15.47 -16.21 -21.29
CA GLY A 233 16.19 -16.32 -20.02
C GLY A 233 17.51 -15.55 -19.99
N GLY A 234 17.92 -15.05 -18.83
CA GLY A 234 19.16 -14.29 -18.66
C GLY A 234 19.08 -12.83 -19.15
N LYS A 235 17.99 -12.44 -19.83
CA LYS A 235 17.69 -11.06 -20.22
C LYS A 235 17.18 -10.23 -19.07
N ARG A 236 17.29 -8.91 -19.18
CA ARG A 236 16.76 -7.92 -18.23
C ARG A 236 15.25 -8.07 -18.11
N VAL A 237 14.75 -7.90 -16.89
CA VAL A 237 13.31 -7.87 -16.62
C VAL A 237 12.74 -6.54 -17.11
N PRO A 238 11.79 -6.52 -18.06
CA PRO A 238 11.17 -5.28 -18.53
C PRO A 238 10.49 -4.52 -17.38
N GLY A 239 10.70 -3.20 -17.34
CA GLY A 239 10.23 -2.33 -16.24
C GLY A 239 11.14 -2.28 -15.01
N ALA A 240 12.17 -3.14 -14.93
CA ALA A 240 13.18 -3.04 -13.87
C ALA A 240 14.20 -1.91 -14.15
N PRO A 241 14.86 -1.36 -13.11
CA PRO A 241 15.79 -0.24 -13.29
C PRO A 241 17.06 -0.61 -14.08
N SER A 242 17.65 0.40 -14.72
CA SER A 242 18.80 0.27 -15.63
C SER A 242 20.09 -0.19 -14.96
N SER A 243 20.37 0.21 -13.73
CA SER A 243 21.63 -0.14 -13.04
C SER A 243 21.51 -1.26 -12.01
N GLY A 244 20.39 -2.00 -11.99
CA GLY A 244 20.10 -3.01 -10.96
C GLY A 244 18.93 -2.61 -10.07
N VAL A 245 19.02 -2.86 -8.77
CA VAL A 245 18.00 -2.35 -7.83
C VAL A 245 18.24 -0.84 -7.64
N ALA A 246 17.24 -0.01 -7.95
CA ALA A 246 17.39 1.45 -8.02
C ALA A 246 17.80 2.17 -6.72
N TRP A 247 17.95 1.46 -5.58
CA TRP A 247 18.65 2.01 -4.41
C TRP A 247 20.09 2.44 -4.74
N ALA A 248 20.67 1.87 -5.80
CA ALA A 248 21.99 2.19 -6.31
C ALA A 248 21.99 3.06 -7.59
N ASP A 249 20.81 3.48 -8.11
CA ASP A 249 20.71 4.21 -9.37
C ASP A 249 20.49 5.73 -9.14
N PRO A 250 21.52 6.59 -9.28
CA PRO A 250 21.35 8.03 -9.17
C PRO A 250 20.57 8.63 -10.35
N THR A 251 20.48 7.93 -11.49
CA THR A 251 19.83 8.43 -12.72
C THR A 251 18.32 8.24 -12.71
N ALA A 252 17.80 7.42 -11.80
CA ALA A 252 16.35 7.21 -11.59
C ALA A 252 15.65 8.39 -10.89
N ARG A 253 16.39 9.45 -10.52
CA ARG A 253 15.81 10.63 -9.86
C ARG A 253 15.18 11.56 -10.89
N ALA A 254 13.94 11.97 -10.66
CA ALA A 254 13.34 13.03 -11.45
C ALA A 254 14.06 14.38 -11.20
N ALA A 255 13.72 15.40 -12.00
CA ALA A 255 14.20 16.74 -11.76
C ALA A 255 13.93 17.16 -10.29
N ALA A 256 14.93 17.82 -9.67
CA ALA A 256 14.89 18.21 -8.26
C ALA A 256 13.56 18.80 -7.75
N PRO A 257 12.86 19.71 -8.47
CA PRO A 257 11.58 20.25 -7.99
C PRO A 257 10.47 19.19 -7.92
N VAL A 258 10.43 18.25 -8.86
CA VAL A 258 9.42 17.17 -8.89
C VAL A 258 9.65 16.21 -7.73
N GLU A 259 10.90 15.84 -7.46
CA GLU A 259 11.25 15.00 -6.31
C GLU A 259 10.92 15.69 -4.98
N LEU A 260 11.15 17.01 -4.85
CA LEU A 260 10.80 17.74 -3.65
C LEU A 260 9.28 17.75 -3.40
N ILE A 261 8.47 17.98 -4.45
CA ILE A 261 7.00 17.97 -4.34
C ILE A 261 6.51 16.57 -3.96
N ARG A 262 7.05 15.53 -4.60
CA ARG A 262 6.75 14.14 -4.27
C ARG A 262 7.10 13.81 -2.82
N PHE A 263 8.29 14.23 -2.37
CA PHE A 263 8.76 14.07 -1.00
C PHE A 263 7.83 14.77 0.01
N LEU A 264 7.52 16.04 -0.20
CA LEU A 264 6.63 16.78 0.69
C LEU A 264 5.22 16.21 0.66
N GLY A 265 4.72 15.82 -0.51
CA GLY A 265 3.41 15.22 -0.69
C GLY A 265 3.26 13.91 0.08
N ILE A 266 4.22 13.00 -0.04
CA ILE A 266 4.19 11.74 0.70
C ILE A 266 4.37 11.97 2.21
N ALA A 267 5.27 12.89 2.61
CA ALA A 267 5.47 13.26 4.01
C ALA A 267 4.18 13.82 4.65
N VAL A 268 3.55 14.82 4.02
CA VAL A 268 2.30 15.40 4.52
C VAL A 268 1.19 14.35 4.59
N THR A 269 1.03 13.54 3.54
CA THR A 269 0.00 12.49 3.49
C THR A 269 0.15 11.50 4.65
N PHE A 270 1.36 10.98 4.90
CA PHE A 270 1.59 9.99 5.95
C PHE A 270 1.62 10.60 7.35
N LEU A 271 2.35 11.70 7.55
CA LEU A 271 2.49 12.35 8.85
C LEU A 271 1.15 12.92 9.32
N ALA A 272 0.49 13.74 8.49
CA ALA A 272 -0.78 14.36 8.85
C ALA A 272 -1.95 13.35 8.79
N GLY A 273 -1.92 12.38 7.88
CA GLY A 273 -2.99 11.37 7.75
C GLY A 273 -3.01 10.37 8.91
N SER A 274 -1.85 9.98 9.44
CA SER A 274 -1.80 9.05 10.57
C SER A 274 -2.11 9.70 11.92
N PHE A 275 -1.75 10.98 12.08
CA PHE A 275 -1.84 11.69 13.35
C PHE A 275 -3.23 11.63 14.00
N PRO A 276 -4.34 12.03 13.36
CA PRO A 276 -5.67 11.96 13.95
C PRO A 276 -6.15 10.51 14.17
N LEU A 277 -5.72 9.57 13.32
CA LEU A 277 -6.08 8.15 13.45
C LEU A 277 -5.44 7.52 14.69
N LEU A 278 -4.21 7.92 15.02
CA LEU A 278 -3.39 7.27 16.04
C LEU A 278 -3.42 7.99 17.39
N ARG A 279 -3.52 9.33 17.41
CA ARG A 279 -3.38 10.15 18.61
C ARG A 279 -4.33 9.75 19.74
N LEU A 280 -5.59 9.48 19.42
CA LEU A 280 -6.62 9.08 20.39
C LEU A 280 -6.35 7.68 21.01
N SER A 281 -5.41 6.89 20.46
CA SER A 281 -5.00 5.58 21.00
C SER A 281 -3.56 5.61 21.48
N ALA A 282 -2.93 6.78 21.52
CA ALA A 282 -1.54 6.91 21.95
C ALA A 282 -1.41 6.44 23.41
N PRO A 283 -0.47 5.53 23.70
CA PRO A 283 -0.17 5.13 25.08
C PRO A 283 0.25 6.34 25.92
N SER A 284 -0.34 6.47 27.11
CA SER A 284 -0.01 7.52 28.09
C SER A 284 1.29 7.26 28.87
N THR A 285 1.75 6.00 28.91
CA THR A 285 2.94 5.58 29.64
C THR A 285 4.17 5.48 28.73
N ARG A 286 5.36 5.83 29.24
CA ARG A 286 6.64 5.65 28.52
C ARG A 286 6.87 4.21 28.07
N ALA A 287 6.62 3.23 28.94
CA ALA A 287 6.75 1.80 28.59
C ALA A 287 5.83 1.42 27.43
N GLY A 288 4.57 1.86 27.45
CA GLY A 288 3.64 1.65 26.34
C GLY A 288 4.10 2.32 25.04
N ALA A 289 4.63 3.53 25.10
CA ALA A 289 5.18 4.21 23.92
C ALA A 289 6.40 3.46 23.36
N ALA A 290 7.30 2.97 24.23
CA ALA A 290 8.45 2.16 23.83
C ALA A 290 8.02 0.83 23.18
N THR A 291 7.02 0.14 23.74
CA THR A 291 6.46 -1.08 23.13
C THR A 291 5.83 -0.80 21.77
N ALA A 292 5.07 0.30 21.64
CA ALA A 292 4.47 0.68 20.37
C ALA A 292 5.55 0.96 19.32
N LEU A 293 6.57 1.75 19.68
CA LEU A 293 7.71 2.03 18.81
C LEU A 293 8.47 0.75 18.41
N GLY A 294 8.72 -0.15 19.35
CA GLY A 294 9.38 -1.43 19.07
C GLY A 294 8.61 -2.29 18.06
N LEU A 295 7.28 -2.37 18.18
CA LEU A 295 6.42 -3.08 17.22
C LEU A 295 6.40 -2.41 15.84
N LEU A 296 6.43 -1.07 15.79
CA LEU A 296 6.50 -0.32 14.53
C LEU A 296 7.83 -0.56 13.81
N LEU A 297 8.94 -0.47 14.54
CA LEU A 297 10.28 -0.77 14.03
C LEU A 297 10.38 -2.22 13.56
N ALA A 298 9.79 -3.16 14.28
CA ALA A 298 9.72 -4.56 13.86
C ALA A 298 8.90 -4.73 12.56
N GLY A 299 7.80 -3.99 12.38
CA GLY A 299 7.03 -4.00 11.13
C GLY A 299 7.82 -3.46 9.92
N VAL A 300 8.51 -2.33 10.10
CA VAL A 300 9.33 -1.74 9.04
C VAL A 300 10.57 -2.57 8.75
N GLY A 301 11.23 -3.10 9.78
CA GLY A 301 12.35 -4.03 9.63
C GLY A 301 11.95 -5.29 8.89
N TRP A 302 10.74 -5.81 9.13
CA TRP A 302 10.20 -6.92 8.35
C TRP A 302 10.03 -6.54 6.88
N ALA A 303 9.44 -5.38 6.57
CA ALA A 303 9.23 -4.93 5.20
C ALA A 303 10.55 -4.75 4.44
N GLN A 304 11.58 -4.23 5.11
CA GLN A 304 12.95 -4.11 4.57
C GLN A 304 13.56 -5.48 4.29
N GLY A 305 13.54 -6.40 5.26
CA GLY A 305 14.03 -7.76 5.06
C GLY A 305 13.28 -8.45 3.93
N TRP A 306 11.96 -8.33 3.89
CA TRP A 306 11.11 -8.91 2.84
C TRP A 306 11.49 -8.39 1.46
N ALA A 307 11.74 -7.09 1.30
CA ALA A 307 12.16 -6.48 0.04
C ALA A 307 13.53 -7.02 -0.44
N VAL A 308 14.48 -7.18 0.48
CA VAL A 308 15.81 -7.76 0.18
C VAL A 308 15.67 -9.20 -0.31
N TYR A 309 14.93 -10.03 0.41
CA TYR A 309 14.73 -11.42 0.03
C TYR A 309 13.84 -11.58 -1.21
N ALA A 310 12.94 -10.64 -1.49
CA ALA A 310 12.20 -10.59 -2.75
C ALA A 310 13.16 -10.35 -3.94
N GLY A 311 14.11 -9.43 -3.81
CA GLY A 311 15.12 -9.20 -4.86
C GLY A 311 16.12 -10.32 -5.03
N TRP A 312 16.41 -11.05 -3.96
CA TRP A 312 17.22 -12.25 -4.05
C TRP A 312 16.48 -13.42 -4.71
N ALA A 313 15.29 -13.78 -4.21
CA ALA A 313 14.57 -14.99 -4.61
C ALA A 313 13.72 -14.85 -5.88
N GLY A 314 13.24 -13.65 -6.19
CA GLY A 314 12.26 -13.43 -7.27
C GLY A 314 12.48 -12.15 -8.04
N PRO A 315 13.61 -11.97 -8.75
CA PRO A 315 13.88 -10.76 -9.55
C PRO A 315 12.82 -10.51 -10.64
N ASP A 316 12.11 -11.55 -11.08
CA ASP A 316 11.01 -11.48 -12.04
C ASP A 316 9.71 -10.90 -11.45
N LEU A 317 9.63 -10.66 -10.14
CA LEU A 317 8.52 -9.94 -9.50
C LEU A 317 8.51 -8.44 -9.84
N PHE A 318 9.57 -7.92 -10.47
CA PHE A 318 9.63 -6.56 -11.03
C PHE A 318 8.89 -6.37 -12.35
N LEU A 319 8.48 -7.45 -13.02
CA LEU A 319 7.97 -7.38 -14.39
C LEU A 319 6.85 -6.35 -14.55
N GLY A 320 7.09 -5.32 -15.36
CA GLY A 320 6.19 -4.19 -15.53
C GLY A 320 6.27 -3.21 -14.35
N THR A 321 5.66 -3.60 -13.23
CA THR A 321 5.73 -2.86 -11.96
C THR A 321 5.65 -3.82 -10.77
N VAL A 322 6.19 -3.41 -9.63
CA VAL A 322 6.08 -4.22 -8.41
C VAL A 322 4.67 -4.13 -7.83
N GLN A 323 3.93 -5.24 -7.91
CA GLN A 323 2.63 -5.39 -7.26
C GLN A 323 2.81 -5.93 -5.84
N ALA A 324 2.27 -5.25 -4.83
CA ALA A 324 2.41 -5.66 -3.42
C ALA A 324 1.89 -7.08 -3.15
N GLY A 325 0.80 -7.49 -3.81
CA GLY A 325 0.26 -8.84 -3.69
C GLY A 325 1.18 -9.94 -4.25
N SER A 326 2.02 -9.64 -5.24
CA SER A 326 2.92 -10.64 -5.84
C SER A 326 4.06 -11.05 -4.90
N LEU A 327 4.41 -10.20 -3.93
CA LEU A 327 5.41 -10.47 -2.90
C LEU A 327 5.05 -11.63 -1.97
N ILE A 328 3.78 -12.08 -1.97
CA ILE A 328 3.38 -13.31 -1.27
C ILE A 328 4.05 -14.55 -1.87
N GLN A 329 4.53 -14.48 -3.13
CA GLN A 329 5.16 -15.60 -3.81
C GLN A 329 6.62 -15.82 -3.37
N VAL A 330 7.25 -14.89 -2.64
CA VAL A 330 8.65 -14.98 -2.21
C VAL A 330 8.99 -16.32 -1.53
N PRO A 331 8.19 -16.86 -0.58
CA PRO A 331 8.49 -18.15 0.03
C PRO A 331 8.52 -19.31 -0.97
N SER A 332 7.61 -19.31 -1.96
CA SER A 332 7.58 -20.32 -3.03
C SER A 332 8.82 -20.27 -3.92
N ARG A 333 9.40 -19.08 -4.10
CA ARG A 333 10.63 -18.90 -4.89
C ARG A 333 11.90 -19.24 -4.11
N ALA A 334 11.93 -18.90 -2.82
CA ALA A 334 13.11 -19.11 -1.98
C ALA A 334 13.29 -20.57 -1.55
N ILE A 335 12.20 -21.28 -1.26
CA ILE A 335 12.24 -22.61 -0.63
C ILE A 335 11.80 -23.71 -1.61
N GLY A 336 11.04 -23.36 -2.65
CA GLY A 336 10.45 -24.33 -3.58
C GLY A 336 9.18 -25.00 -3.06
N GLU A 337 8.60 -25.89 -3.86
CA GLU A 337 7.38 -26.62 -3.53
C GLU A 337 7.66 -27.93 -2.76
N PRO A 338 6.74 -28.38 -1.88
CA PRO A 338 5.44 -27.78 -1.54
C PRO A 338 5.52 -26.73 -0.42
N TRP A 339 6.64 -26.65 0.30
CA TRP A 339 6.75 -25.88 1.55
C TRP A 339 6.62 -24.37 1.36
N GLY A 340 7.21 -23.82 0.31
CA GLY A 340 7.07 -22.40 0.01
C GLY A 340 5.63 -21.98 -0.29
N ARG A 341 4.83 -22.84 -0.94
CA ARG A 341 3.39 -22.60 -1.14
C ARG A 341 2.61 -22.61 0.18
N ARG A 342 2.92 -23.55 1.09
CA ARG A 342 2.32 -23.60 2.43
C ARG A 342 2.66 -22.35 3.25
N LEU A 343 3.89 -21.87 3.20
CA LEU A 343 4.33 -20.64 3.87
C LEU A 343 3.66 -19.39 3.29
N ALA A 344 3.48 -19.31 1.96
CA ALA A 344 2.72 -18.24 1.33
C ALA A 344 1.24 -18.25 1.77
N GLY A 345 0.63 -19.44 1.88
CA GLY A 345 -0.72 -19.61 2.43
C GLY A 345 -0.81 -19.17 3.90
N LEU A 346 0.15 -19.58 4.73
CA LEU A 346 0.26 -19.13 6.13
C LEU A 346 0.37 -17.61 6.22
N LEU A 347 1.25 -17.00 5.43
CA LEU A 347 1.41 -15.54 5.38
C LEU A 347 0.10 -14.85 4.99
N THR A 348 -0.67 -15.41 4.07
CA THR A 348 -1.99 -14.88 3.69
C THR A 348 -2.97 -14.91 4.87
N VAL A 349 -3.02 -16.00 5.62
CA VAL A 349 -3.84 -16.11 6.85
C VAL A 349 -3.39 -15.08 7.89
N VAL A 350 -2.10 -14.87 8.04
CA VAL A 350 -1.53 -13.87 8.96
C VAL A 350 -1.90 -12.45 8.55
N LEU A 351 -1.89 -12.13 7.25
CA LEU A 351 -2.34 -10.83 6.75
C LEU A 351 -3.85 -10.63 7.00
N ILE A 352 -4.67 -11.67 6.85
CA ILE A 352 -6.10 -11.60 7.23
C ILE A 352 -6.25 -11.35 8.74
N ALA A 353 -5.42 -11.97 9.58
CA ALA A 353 -5.41 -11.70 11.02
C ALA A 353 -5.01 -10.25 11.36
N LEU A 354 -4.03 -9.67 10.66
CA LEU A 354 -3.67 -8.25 10.79
C LEU A 354 -4.81 -7.33 10.33
N LEU A 355 -5.49 -7.67 9.22
CA LEU A 355 -6.69 -6.96 8.78
C LEU A 355 -7.78 -6.99 9.84
N ALA A 356 -8.07 -8.15 10.43
CA ALA A 356 -9.06 -8.28 11.51
C ALA A 356 -8.65 -7.44 12.74
N ALA A 357 -7.37 -7.43 13.08
CA ALA A 357 -6.83 -6.62 14.17
C ALA A 357 -7.01 -5.11 13.90
N MET A 358 -6.70 -4.64 12.68
CA MET A 358 -6.94 -3.26 12.24
C MET A 358 -8.43 -2.91 12.25
N ALA A 359 -9.27 -3.77 11.67
CA ALA A 359 -10.72 -3.58 11.62
C ALA A 359 -11.33 -3.47 13.02
N SER A 360 -10.84 -4.23 13.99
CA SER A 360 -11.27 -4.11 15.40
C SER A 360 -10.93 -2.73 15.98
N GLY A 361 -9.75 -2.19 15.68
CA GLY A 361 -9.36 -0.85 16.12
C GLY A 361 -10.19 0.26 15.45
N LEU A 362 -10.48 0.11 14.16
CA LEU A 362 -11.34 1.05 13.42
C LEU A 362 -12.80 1.00 13.93
N ARG A 363 -13.29 -0.18 14.32
CA ARG A 363 -14.59 -0.33 14.95
C ARG A 363 -14.65 0.40 16.30
N GLU A 364 -13.63 0.24 17.14
CA GLU A 364 -13.52 0.98 18.42
C GLU A 364 -13.53 2.51 18.19
N ARG A 365 -12.87 2.98 17.12
CA ARG A 365 -12.85 4.39 16.72
C ARG A 365 -14.23 4.92 16.34
N ILE A 366 -14.99 4.19 15.52
CA ILE A 366 -16.35 4.58 15.14
C ILE A 366 -17.29 4.53 16.35
N ALA A 367 -17.13 3.55 17.25
CA ALA A 367 -17.91 3.46 18.48
C ALA A 367 -17.74 4.71 19.36
N ALA A 368 -16.52 5.24 19.45
CA ALA A 368 -16.19 6.40 20.26
C ALA A 368 -16.84 7.71 19.78
N LEU A 369 -17.30 7.78 18.52
CA LEU A 369 -17.98 8.96 17.97
C LEU A 369 -19.46 9.08 18.41
N GLY A 370 -20.04 8.01 18.99
CA GLY A 370 -21.47 7.93 19.31
C GLY A 370 -21.93 8.48 20.66
N GLY A 371 -21.09 9.24 21.39
CA GLY A 371 -21.41 9.77 22.73
C GLY A 371 -21.61 8.71 23.81
N SER A 372 -22.07 9.12 25.00
CA SER A 372 -22.43 8.27 26.16
C SER A 372 -23.64 7.38 25.83
N GLY A 373 -23.42 6.38 25.00
CA GLY A 373 -24.45 5.49 24.44
C GLY A 373 -23.90 4.51 23.41
N GLY A 374 -22.74 4.81 22.77
CA GLY A 374 -21.94 3.82 22.04
C GLY A 374 -22.65 3.11 20.87
N ALA A 375 -23.75 3.65 20.36
CA ALA A 375 -24.59 3.01 19.35
C ALA A 375 -23.81 2.75 18.05
N LEU A 376 -23.09 3.74 17.51
CA LEU A 376 -22.50 3.66 16.16
C LEU A 376 -21.47 2.53 15.93
N GLY A 377 -20.80 2.01 16.96
CA GLY A 377 -19.83 0.91 16.81
C GLY A 377 -20.18 -0.37 17.58
N ARG A 378 -21.13 -0.35 18.53
CA ARG A 378 -21.72 -1.58 19.08
C ARG A 378 -22.84 -2.13 18.18
N ASP A 379 -23.52 -1.27 17.44
CA ASP A 379 -24.59 -1.64 16.50
C ASP A 379 -24.01 -2.43 15.32
N VAL A 380 -24.16 -3.76 15.39
CA VAL A 380 -23.79 -4.69 14.32
C VAL A 380 -24.31 -4.23 12.94
N PRO A 381 -25.57 -3.73 12.78
CA PRO A 381 -26.06 -3.29 11.47
C PRO A 381 -25.24 -2.17 10.82
N ARG A 382 -24.74 -1.21 11.61
CA ARG A 382 -23.92 -0.10 11.09
C ARG A 382 -22.55 -0.59 10.66
N TRP A 383 -21.96 -1.49 11.44
CA TRP A 383 -20.68 -2.10 11.08
C TRP A 383 -20.77 -3.01 9.84
N VAL A 384 -21.90 -3.72 9.68
CA VAL A 384 -22.24 -4.44 8.44
C VAL A 384 -22.29 -3.48 7.26
N GLY A 385 -22.92 -2.30 7.41
CA GLY A 385 -22.96 -1.28 6.36
C GLY A 385 -21.56 -0.79 5.96
N VAL A 386 -20.69 -0.49 6.93
CA VAL A 386 -19.30 -0.05 6.68
C VAL A 386 -18.51 -1.13 5.93
N PHE A 387 -18.58 -2.38 6.38
CA PHE A 387 -17.93 -3.51 5.70
C PHE A 387 -18.51 -3.75 4.30
N GLY A 388 -19.83 -3.68 4.14
CA GLY A 388 -20.50 -3.85 2.86
C GLY A 388 -20.05 -2.84 1.83
N VAL A 389 -19.98 -1.56 2.20
CA VAL A 389 -19.46 -0.50 1.31
C VAL A 389 -17.98 -0.76 0.99
N ALA A 390 -17.17 -1.16 1.98
CA ALA A 390 -15.76 -1.46 1.75
C ALA A 390 -15.56 -2.63 0.77
N VAL A 391 -16.36 -3.69 0.91
CA VAL A 391 -16.37 -4.85 0.01
C VAL A 391 -16.75 -4.45 -1.41
N VAL A 392 -17.84 -3.70 -1.57
CA VAL A 392 -18.30 -3.23 -2.88
C VAL A 392 -17.23 -2.37 -3.54
N ALA A 393 -16.64 -1.42 -2.81
CA ALA A 393 -15.54 -0.58 -3.31
C ALA A 393 -14.31 -1.41 -3.73
N SER A 394 -14.05 -2.53 -3.04
CA SER A 394 -12.94 -3.44 -3.37
C SER A 394 -13.19 -4.37 -4.55
N LEU A 395 -14.40 -4.37 -5.15
CA LEU A 395 -14.66 -5.15 -6.37
C LEU A 395 -14.06 -4.48 -7.62
N TRP A 396 -13.82 -3.17 -7.59
CA TRP A 396 -13.16 -2.47 -8.68
C TRP A 396 -11.64 -2.63 -8.60
N PRO A 397 -10.96 -2.90 -9.74
CA PRO A 397 -9.56 -3.26 -9.75
C PRO A 397 -8.65 -2.05 -9.60
N HIS A 398 -8.66 -1.42 -8.42
CA HIS A 398 -7.72 -0.37 -8.06
C HIS A 398 -6.44 -0.95 -7.45
N ASP A 399 -5.36 -0.18 -7.54
CA ASP A 399 -4.11 -0.47 -6.83
C ASP A 399 -4.30 -0.27 -5.31
N PRO A 400 -4.04 -1.29 -4.46
CA PRO A 400 -4.22 -1.21 -3.02
C PRO A 400 -3.45 -0.05 -2.37
N TRP A 401 -2.24 0.23 -2.86
CA TRP A 401 -1.40 1.29 -2.31
C TRP A 401 -1.98 2.67 -2.57
N SER A 402 -2.43 2.91 -3.80
CA SER A 402 -3.09 4.16 -4.19
C SER A 402 -4.32 4.43 -3.33
N VAL A 403 -5.15 3.41 -3.04
CA VAL A 403 -6.31 3.56 -2.14
C VAL A 403 -5.88 3.90 -0.71
N LEU A 404 -4.79 3.30 -0.20
CA LEU A 404 -4.22 3.63 1.11
C LEU A 404 -3.73 5.09 1.17
N VAL A 405 -3.00 5.55 0.14
CA VAL A 405 -2.53 6.93 0.00
C VAL A 405 -3.70 7.91 -0.04
N VAL A 406 -4.76 7.60 -0.79
CA VAL A 406 -5.99 8.40 -0.83
C VAL A 406 -6.67 8.44 0.55
N ALA A 407 -6.78 7.30 1.24
CA ALA A 407 -7.36 7.24 2.58
C ALA A 407 -6.62 8.17 3.56
N LEU A 408 -5.30 8.06 3.62
CA LEU A 408 -4.46 8.91 4.46
C LEU A 408 -4.49 10.37 4.02
N GLY A 409 -4.56 10.63 2.71
CA GLY A 409 -4.66 11.98 2.15
C GLY A 409 -5.97 12.68 2.49
N VAL A 410 -7.10 11.98 2.44
CA VAL A 410 -8.41 12.48 2.89
C VAL A 410 -8.34 12.84 4.38
N VAL A 411 -7.76 11.96 5.20
CA VAL A 411 -7.60 12.21 6.63
C VAL A 411 -6.67 13.40 6.92
N ALA A 412 -5.54 13.49 6.22
CA ALA A 412 -4.58 14.59 6.29
C ALA A 412 -5.22 15.93 5.93
N SER A 413 -6.11 15.93 4.93
CA SER A 413 -6.75 17.13 4.41
C SER A 413 -7.92 17.60 5.27
N THR A 414 -8.55 16.70 6.02
CA THR A 414 -9.82 17.00 6.70
C THR A 414 -9.73 16.95 8.22
N LEU A 415 -9.17 15.87 8.78
CA LEU A 415 -9.16 15.60 10.23
C LEU A 415 -7.88 16.10 10.91
N ALA A 416 -6.74 16.09 10.21
CA ALA A 416 -5.47 16.50 10.79
C ALA A 416 -5.44 17.97 11.27
N PRO A 417 -5.98 18.96 10.54
CA PRO A 417 -6.04 20.34 11.01
C PRO A 417 -6.82 20.48 12.32
N LEU A 418 -7.89 19.70 12.49
CA LEU A 418 -8.67 19.68 13.72
C LEU A 418 -7.91 19.04 14.87
N ALA A 419 -7.16 17.96 14.60
CA ALA A 419 -6.36 17.30 15.62
C ALA A 419 -5.21 18.17 16.11
N VAL A 420 -4.58 18.98 15.26
CA VAL A 420 -3.49 19.88 15.68
C VAL A 420 -4.02 21.12 16.41
N ALA A 421 -5.22 21.59 16.07
CA ALA A 421 -5.76 22.80 16.65
C ALA A 421 -6.39 22.56 18.04
N SER A 422 -6.29 23.56 18.94
CA SER A 422 -6.90 23.49 20.28
C SER A 422 -8.41 23.14 20.20
N PRO A 423 -8.95 22.28 21.10
CA PRO A 423 -10.29 21.69 21.03
C PRO A 423 -11.46 22.70 21.06
N ALA A 424 -11.20 23.99 21.32
CA ALA A 424 -12.21 25.04 21.46
C ALA A 424 -12.76 25.61 20.12
N ALA A 425 -12.52 24.98 18.96
CA ALA A 425 -13.12 25.48 17.71
C ALA A 425 -14.65 25.28 17.70
N PRO A 426 -15.44 26.30 17.32
CA PRO A 426 -16.88 26.14 17.15
C PRO A 426 -17.19 25.20 15.98
N ALA A 427 -18.32 24.47 16.05
CA ALA A 427 -18.77 23.53 15.02
C ALA A 427 -18.73 24.07 13.57
N PRO A 428 -19.21 25.31 13.25
CA PRO A 428 -19.15 25.84 11.89
C PRO A 428 -17.71 26.02 11.38
N ALA A 429 -16.77 26.41 12.25
CA ALA A 429 -15.36 26.53 11.87
C ALA A 429 -14.74 25.17 11.53
N ARG A 430 -15.11 24.12 12.27
CA ARG A 430 -14.68 22.75 11.97
C ARG A 430 -15.26 22.27 10.63
N ALA A 431 -16.54 22.53 10.40
CA ALA A 431 -17.22 22.15 9.16
C ALA A 431 -16.61 22.83 7.94
N LEU A 432 -16.34 24.15 8.03
CA LEU A 432 -15.68 24.91 6.96
C LEU A 432 -14.29 24.35 6.66
N ALA A 433 -13.49 24.07 7.69
CA ALA A 433 -12.14 23.53 7.52
C ALA A 433 -12.16 22.16 6.83
N CYS A 434 -12.98 21.23 7.31
CA CYS A 434 -13.12 19.91 6.70
C CYS A 434 -13.66 19.97 5.27
N GLY A 435 -14.68 20.80 5.02
CA GLY A 435 -15.26 20.99 3.69
C GLY A 435 -14.26 21.57 2.70
N THR A 436 -13.49 22.58 3.12
CA THR A 436 -12.43 23.20 2.30
C THR A 436 -11.34 22.19 1.98
N GLY A 437 -10.86 21.45 2.98
CA GLY A 437 -9.84 20.43 2.79
C GLY A 437 -10.29 19.34 1.82
N LEU A 438 -11.51 18.83 1.97
CA LEU A 438 -12.07 17.82 1.07
C LEU A 438 -12.23 18.36 -0.35
N ALA A 439 -12.75 19.57 -0.52
CA ALA A 439 -12.94 20.19 -1.82
C ALA A 439 -11.61 20.38 -2.56
N VAL A 440 -10.59 20.92 -1.90
CA VAL A 440 -9.25 21.10 -2.50
C VAL A 440 -8.62 19.74 -2.83
N PHE A 441 -8.76 18.74 -1.96
CA PHE A 441 -8.24 17.39 -2.21
C PHE A 441 -8.84 16.79 -3.48
N ILE A 442 -10.16 16.90 -3.66
CA ILE A 442 -10.87 16.40 -4.86
C ILE A 442 -10.46 17.21 -6.10
N LEU A 443 -10.44 18.54 -6.01
CA LEU A 443 -10.10 19.41 -7.14
C LEU A 443 -8.67 19.17 -7.64
N VAL A 444 -7.70 19.04 -6.73
CA VAL A 444 -6.30 18.77 -7.10
C VAL A 444 -6.13 17.35 -7.64
N GLY A 445 -6.77 16.35 -7.01
CA GLY A 445 -6.72 14.96 -7.48
C GLY A 445 -7.33 14.75 -8.87
N LEU A 446 -8.42 15.46 -9.20
CA LEU A 446 -9.04 15.41 -10.52
C LEU A 446 -8.40 16.37 -11.53
N GLY A 447 -7.77 17.45 -11.05
CA GLY A 447 -7.21 18.53 -11.85
C GLY A 447 -6.09 18.11 -12.79
N ALA A 448 -5.29 17.09 -12.43
CA ALA A 448 -4.22 16.59 -13.32
C ALA A 448 -4.73 15.97 -14.63
N ARG A 449 -6.04 15.70 -14.76
CA ARG A 449 -6.61 15.26 -16.05
C ARG A 449 -6.66 16.39 -17.09
N TRP A 450 -6.48 17.63 -16.66
CA TRP A 450 -6.65 18.83 -17.48
C TRP A 450 -5.36 19.64 -17.65
N ILE A 451 -4.27 19.23 -16.99
CA ILE A 451 -3.01 19.96 -16.95
C ILE A 451 -1.88 18.97 -17.20
N ASP A 452 -1.18 19.13 -18.32
CA ASP A 452 0.01 18.35 -18.63
C ASP A 452 1.22 18.83 -17.83
N GLY A 453 1.98 17.89 -17.28
CA GLY A 453 3.27 18.16 -16.66
C GLY A 453 3.54 17.36 -15.39
N ALA A 454 4.79 16.95 -15.20
CA ALA A 454 5.24 16.12 -14.09
C ALA A 454 4.94 16.69 -12.69
N VAL A 455 4.85 18.02 -12.58
CA VAL A 455 4.47 18.72 -11.33
C VAL A 455 2.99 18.53 -11.03
N ALA A 456 2.11 18.69 -12.02
CA ALA A 456 0.67 18.51 -11.87
C ALA A 456 0.33 17.05 -11.53
N GLU A 457 0.98 16.09 -12.19
CA GLU A 457 0.87 14.66 -11.88
C GLU A 457 1.30 14.34 -10.44
N SER A 458 2.41 14.93 -9.99
CA SER A 458 2.90 14.72 -8.62
C SER A 458 1.95 15.31 -7.57
N LEU A 459 1.37 16.48 -7.85
CA LEU A 459 0.36 17.10 -6.97
C LEU A 459 -0.95 16.31 -6.95
N ALA A 460 -1.40 15.77 -8.07
CA ALA A 460 -2.59 14.91 -8.10
C ALA A 460 -2.36 13.54 -7.44
N THR A 461 -1.12 13.03 -7.45
CA THR A 461 -0.75 11.83 -6.70
C THR A 461 -0.80 12.08 -5.19
N TYR A 462 -0.44 13.29 -4.74
CA TYR A 462 -0.45 13.69 -3.33
C TYR A 462 -1.23 14.99 -3.06
N PRO A 463 -2.57 15.01 -3.24
CA PRO A 463 -3.37 16.25 -3.14
C PRO A 463 -3.35 16.86 -1.74
N ALA A 464 -3.06 16.05 -0.72
CA ALA A 464 -2.96 16.47 0.68
C ALA A 464 -1.93 17.58 0.91
N LEU A 465 -0.91 17.70 0.04
CA LEU A 465 0.10 18.74 0.11
C LEU A 465 -0.50 20.15 0.06
N LEU A 466 -1.54 20.35 -0.76
CA LEU A 466 -2.23 21.64 -0.90
C LEU A 466 -3.49 21.70 -0.03
N ALA A 467 -4.20 20.58 0.08
CA ALA A 467 -5.47 20.51 0.79
C ALA A 467 -5.34 20.67 2.31
N SER A 468 -4.29 20.10 2.93
CA SER A 468 -4.09 20.20 4.38
C SER A 468 -3.79 21.64 4.85
N PRO A 469 -2.87 22.40 4.20
CA PRO A 469 -2.70 23.82 4.48
C PRO A 469 -3.97 24.65 4.24
N ALA A 470 -4.72 24.39 3.16
CA ALA A 470 -5.95 25.11 2.87
C ALA A 470 -7.00 24.94 3.98
N ALA A 471 -7.19 23.71 4.46
CA ALA A 471 -8.07 23.41 5.58
C ALA A 471 -7.62 24.09 6.89
N TRP A 472 -6.30 24.14 7.13
CA TRP A 472 -5.74 24.84 8.29
C TRP A 472 -5.98 26.36 8.23
N ILE A 473 -5.79 26.98 7.07
CA ILE A 473 -6.06 28.40 6.84
C ILE A 473 -7.55 28.70 7.06
N ALA A 474 -8.44 27.88 6.48
CA ALA A 474 -9.87 28.02 6.68
C ALA A 474 -10.27 27.92 8.16
N LEU A 475 -9.66 27.00 8.91
CA LEU A 475 -9.87 26.86 10.35
C LEU A 475 -9.41 28.11 11.13
N ARG A 476 -8.26 28.69 10.77
CA ARG A 476 -7.72 29.89 11.41
C ARG A 476 -8.60 31.12 11.13
N LEU A 477 -9.00 31.32 9.88
CA LEU A 477 -9.86 32.44 9.47
C LEU A 477 -11.25 32.39 10.10
N ALA A 478 -11.81 31.18 10.26
CA ALA A 478 -13.10 31.01 10.92
C ALA A 478 -13.04 31.25 12.44
N ARG A 479 -11.86 31.12 13.07
CA ARG A 479 -11.66 31.44 14.49
C ARG A 479 -11.46 32.93 14.76
N SER A 480 -10.93 33.67 13.81
CA SER A 480 -10.61 35.09 13.96
C SER A 480 -11.79 36.04 13.75
N ARG A 481 -12.97 35.54 13.35
CA ARG A 481 -14.18 36.35 13.27
C ARG A 481 -14.81 36.44 14.66
N PRO A 482 -14.79 37.61 15.34
CA PRO A 482 -15.64 37.82 16.50
C PRO A 482 -17.11 37.71 16.06
N ALA A 483 -17.93 37.12 16.92
CA ALA A 483 -19.38 37.02 16.73
C ALA A 483 -20.05 38.40 16.82
#